data_AF-A0A7W0V3Z7-F1
#
_entry.id   AF-A0A7W0V3Z7-F1
#
_cell.length_a   1.000
_cell.length_b   1.000
_cell.length_c   1.000
_cell.angle_alpha   90.00
_cell.angle_beta   90.00
_cell.angle_gamma   90.00
#
_symmetry.space_group_name_H-M   'P 1'
#
loop_
_entity.id
_entity.type
_entity.pdbx_description
1 polymer ?
#
loop_
_entity_poly.entity_id
_entity_poly.type
_entity_poly.pdbx_seq_one_letter_code
_entity_poly.pdbx_strand_id
1 'polypeptide(L)' 'MLIKEIEGFAIFHLDSTGHIVSWNAGAERIFGYREAEVTGQPFALIFTPEDRRDGAPEQELERAASVGSANDVRW' A
#
# COMPACT_ATOMS: atom_id res chain seq x y z
N MET A 1 -15.62 -11.26 -9.16
CA MET A 1 -14.74 -10.35 -9.92
C MET A 1 -13.33 -10.54 -9.38
N LEU A 2 -12.45 -11.20 -10.13
CA LEU A 2 -11.11 -11.60 -9.67
C LEU A 2 -10.12 -10.46 -9.94
N ILE A 3 -9.74 -9.71 -8.91
CA ILE A 3 -8.76 -8.59 -9.00
C ILE A 3 -7.31 -9.11 -9.17
N LYS A 4 -7.10 -10.43 -9.23
CA LYS A 4 -5.77 -11.07 -9.28
C LYS A 4 -4.99 -10.83 -10.58
N GLU A 5 -5.62 -10.40 -11.66
CA GLU A 5 -5.00 -10.44 -13.01
C GLU A 5 -4.96 -9.09 -13.75
N ILE A 6 -4.99 -7.95 -13.05
CA ILE A 6 -4.57 -6.69 -13.70
C ILE A 6 -3.10 -6.44 -13.36
N GLU A 7 -2.24 -7.18 -14.04
CA GLU A 7 -0.77 -7.16 -13.88
C GLU A 7 -0.12 -5.78 -14.06
N GLY A 8 -0.86 -4.79 -14.58
CA GLY A 8 -0.42 -3.40 -14.74
C GLY A 8 -0.64 -2.51 -13.51
N PHE A 9 -1.28 -3.01 -12.45
CA PHE A 9 -1.57 -2.21 -11.25
C PHE A 9 -1.09 -2.90 -9.97
N ALA A 10 -0.46 -2.12 -9.10
CA ALA A 10 -0.20 -2.52 -7.73
C ALA A 10 -1.49 -2.40 -6.91
N ILE A 11 -1.97 -3.52 -6.40
CA ILE A 11 -3.17 -3.58 -5.55
C ILE A 11 -2.81 -4.39 -4.31
N PHE A 12 -3.03 -3.80 -3.15
CA PHE A 12 -2.81 -4.42 -1.85
C PHE A 12 -3.87 -3.94 -0.85
N HIS A 13 -4.06 -4.71 0.21
CA HIS A 13 -4.99 -4.38 1.29
C HIS A 13 -4.23 -4.23 2.60
N LEU A 14 -4.77 -3.37 3.46
CA LEU A 14 -4.27 -3.14 4.81
C LEU A 14 -5.31 -3.61 5.83
N ASP A 15 -4.86 -3.99 7.01
CA ASP A 15 -5.73 -4.08 8.18
C ASP A 15 -6.00 -2.69 8.78
N SER A 16 -6.84 -2.64 9.82
CA SER A 16 -7.21 -1.38 10.49
C SER A 16 -6.05 -0.71 11.25
N THR A 17 -4.88 -1.35 11.32
CA THR A 17 -3.66 -0.81 11.92
C THR A 17 -2.62 -0.39 10.88
N GLY A 18 -2.93 -0.51 9.58
CA GLY A 18 -2.05 -0.11 8.49
C GLY A 18 -1.02 -1.15 8.09
N HIS A 19 -1.18 -2.41 8.50
CA HIS A 19 -0.30 -3.50 8.07
C HIS A 19 -0.83 -4.20 6.82
N ILE A 20 0.06 -4.60 5.91
CA ILE A 20 -0.30 -5.26 4.66
C ILE A 20 -0.85 -6.66 4.95
N VAL A 21 -2.04 -6.97 4.42
CA VAL A 21 -2.70 -8.29 4.58
C VAL A 21 -2.83 -9.07 3.27
N SER A 22 -2.65 -8.40 2.13
CA SER A 22 -2.60 -9.06 0.82
C SER A 22 -1.82 -8.24 -0.16
N TRP A 23 -1.16 -8.89 -1.12
CA TRP A 23 -0.29 -8.23 -2.08
C TRP A 23 -0.38 -8.92 -3.44
N ASN A 24 -0.83 -8.21 -4.49
CA ASN A 24 -1.00 -8.82 -5.81
C ASN A 24 0.31 -8.87 -6.61
N ALA A 25 0.31 -9.66 -7.70
CA ALA A 25 1.47 -9.81 -8.59
C ALA A 25 1.92 -8.48 -9.24
N GLY A 26 1.00 -7.54 -9.46
CA GLY A 26 1.35 -6.20 -9.96
C GLY A 26 2.16 -5.40 -8.93
N ALA A 27 1.81 -5.51 -7.64
CA ALA A 27 2.54 -4.87 -6.55
C ALA A 27 3.92 -5.50 -6.37
N GLU A 28 4.05 -6.83 -6.52
CA GLU A 28 5.36 -7.49 -6.53
C GLU A 28 6.27 -6.95 -7.63
N ARG A 29 5.70 -6.74 -8.83
CA ARG A 29 6.46 -6.25 -9.97
C ARG A 29 6.86 -4.79 -9.84
N ILE A 30 5.96 -3.95 -9.33
CA ILE A 30 6.17 -2.50 -9.22
C ILE A 30 7.13 -2.17 -8.08
N PHE A 31 6.97 -2.80 -6.92
CA PHE A 31 7.78 -2.48 -5.74
C PHE A 31 8.91 -3.48 -5.46
N GLY A 32 8.93 -4.64 -6.12
CA GLY A 32 10.02 -5.61 -6.03
C GLY A 32 9.98 -6.54 -4.82
N TYR A 33 8.93 -6.49 -4.00
CA TYR A 33 8.76 -7.36 -2.84
C TYR A 33 7.74 -8.45 -3.10
N ARG A 34 8.00 -9.68 -2.63
CA ARG A 34 7.02 -10.76 -2.64
C ARG A 34 5.99 -10.58 -1.53
N GLU A 35 4.78 -11.10 -1.73
CA GLU A 35 3.71 -11.07 -0.72
C GLU A 35 4.18 -11.58 0.65
N ALA A 36 4.94 -12.68 0.66
CA ALA A 36 5.46 -13.30 1.88
C ALA A 36 6.48 -12.42 2.64
N GLU A 37 7.10 -11.44 1.98
CA GLU A 37 8.08 -10.53 2.59
C GLU A 37 7.40 -9.31 3.24
N VAL A 38 6.24 -8.91 2.71
CA VAL A 38 5.54 -7.69 3.11
C VAL A 38 4.31 -7.93 3.96
N THR A 39 3.74 -9.14 3.95
CA THR A 39 2.57 -9.46 4.77
C THR A 39 2.90 -9.26 6.25
N GLY A 40 2.07 -8.49 6.96
CA GLY A 40 2.29 -8.08 8.34
C GLY A 40 3.27 -6.93 8.53
N GLN A 41 3.90 -6.42 7.47
CA GLN A 41 4.73 -5.21 7.53
C GLN A 41 3.86 -3.95 7.44
N PRO A 42 4.32 -2.82 8.03
CA PRO A 42 3.64 -1.54 7.85
C PRO A 42 3.66 -1.13 6.38
N PHE A 43 2.54 -0.64 5.87
CA PHE A 43 2.46 -0.19 4.47
C PHE A 43 3.39 0.99 4.15
N ALA A 44 3.85 1.71 5.17
CA ALA A 44 4.89 2.73 5.08
C ALA A 44 6.15 2.23 4.34
N LEU A 45 6.38 0.91 4.26
CA LEU A 45 7.44 0.29 3.45
C LEU A 45 7.51 0.82 2.00
N ILE A 46 6.37 1.14 1.37
CA ILE A 46 6.34 1.57 -0.04
C ILE A 46 6.64 3.06 -0.24
N PHE A 47 6.83 3.80 0.85
CA PHE A 47 7.10 5.24 0.86
C PHE A 47 8.58 5.53 0.89
N THR A 48 8.97 6.67 0.32
CA THR A 48 10.35 7.17 0.44
C THR A 48 10.67 7.55 1.89
N PRO A 49 11.96 7.58 2.28
CA PRO A 49 12.36 8.06 3.59
C PRO A 49 11.88 9.48 3.91
N GLU A 50 11.83 10.35 2.89
CA GLU A 50 11.33 11.72 2.97
C GLU A 50 9.84 11.74 3.29
N ASP A 51 9.02 10.98 2.54
CA ASP A 51 7.58 10.90 2.78
C ASP A 51 7.25 10.38 4.20
N ARG A 52 8.03 9.41 4.69
CA ARG A 52 7.88 8.89 6.05
C ARG A 52 8.23 9.94 7.10
N ARG A 53 9.28 10.73 6.87
CA ARG A 53 9.64 11.84 7.77
C ARG A 53 8.56 12.91 7.84
N ASP A 54 7.88 13.15 6.73
CA ASP A 54 6.81 14.13 6.63
C ASP A 54 5.45 13.58 7.09
N GLY A 55 5.40 12.30 7.52
CA GLY A 55 4.20 11.65 8.04
C GLY A 55 3.14 11.36 6.97
N ALA A 56 3.55 11.23 5.70
CA ALA A 56 2.63 10.96 4.60
C ALA A 56 1.85 9.65 4.75
N PRO A 57 2.43 8.52 5.22
CA PRO A 57 1.67 7.29 5.45
C PRO A 57 0.52 7.48 6.44
N GLU A 58 0.78 8.14 7.56
CA GLU A 58 -0.21 8.37 8.60
C GLU A 58 -1.35 9.27 8.09
N GLN A 59 -1.01 10.34 7.37
CA GLN A 59 -1.99 11.24 6.75
C GLN A 59 -2.87 10.52 5.71
N GLU A 60 -2.30 9.59 4.95
CA GLU A 60 -3.05 8.80 3.97
C GLU A 60 -4.03 7.84 4.65
N LEU A 61 -3.61 7.16 5.72
CA LEU A 61 -4.50 6.30 6.52
C LEU A 61 -5.62 7.10 7.18
N GLU A 62 -5.31 8.23 7.80
CA GLU A 62 -6.31 9.09 8.46
C GLU A 62 -7.37 9.60 7.46
N ARG A 63 -6.92 9.97 6.25
CA ARG A 63 -7.83 10.38 5.17
C ARG A 63 -8.71 9.21 4.70
N ALA A 64 -8.12 8.04 4.46
CA ALA A 64 -8.86 6.87 4.04
C ALA A 64 -9.88 6.43 5.10
N ALA A 65 -9.51 6.47 6.38
CA ALA A 65 -10.40 6.13 7.49
C ALA A 65 -11.58 7.11 7.64
N SER A 66 -11.37 8.39 7.33
CA SER A 66 -12.41 9.42 7.48
C SER A 66 -13.34 9.55 6.27
N VAL A 67 -12.84 9.32 5.05
CA VAL A 67 -13.59 9.55 3.79
C VAL A 67 -13.89 8.25 3.03
N GLY A 68 -13.36 7.12 3.49
CA GLY A 68 -13.48 5.81 2.84
C GLY A 68 -12.47 5.58 1.71
N SER A 69 -11.74 6.62 1.29
CA SER A 69 -10.63 6.52 0.35
C SER A 69 -9.62 7.65 0.55
N ALA A 70 -8.36 7.38 0.20
CA ALA A 70 -7.35 8.38 -0.01
C ALA A 70 -6.80 8.17 -1.42
N ASN A 71 -6.86 9.22 -2.25
CA ASN A 71 -6.22 9.22 -3.56
C ASN A 71 -4.90 9.97 -3.41
N ASP A 72 -3.82 9.38 -3.91
CA ASP A 72 -2.54 10.05 -4.05
C ASP A 72 -2.02 9.86 -5.47
N VAL A 73 -1.38 10.90 -6.00
CA VAL A 73 -0.65 10.87 -7.27
C VAL A 73 0.81 11.05 -6.90
N ARG A 74 1.51 9.93 -6.73
CA ARG A 74 2.94 9.90 -6.46
C ARG A 74 3.66 9.39 -7.71
N TRP A 75 4.50 10.27 -8.26
CA TRP A 75 5.44 10.13 -9.40
C TRP A 75 4.89 9.60 -10.74
#